data_AF-A0A7S1LNJ7-F1
#
_entry.id   AF-A0A7S1LNJ7-F1
#
_cell.length_a   1.000
_cell.length_b   1.000
_cell.length_c   1.000
_cell.angle_alpha   90.00
_cell.angle_beta   90.00
_cell.angle_gamma   90.00
#
_symmetry.space_group_name_H-M   'P 1'
#
loop_
_entity.id
_entity.type
_entity.pdbx_description
1 polymer ?
#
loop_
_entity_poly.entity_id
_entity_poly.type
_entity_poly.pdbx_seq_one_letter_code
_entity_poly.pdbx_strand_id
1 'polypeptide(L)'
;ESIASELEAMGRRGEPVMRRIFLAGIICVVDASTFWDMYFSADPGASDRRPLSALLLSQLESSDTVIVNKADLVEEGELQRLMDLLRSLSPNARCFTTMQGVLPLRTLLPA
;
A
#
# COMPACT_ATOMS: atom_id res chain seq x y z
N GLU A 1 -12.56 7.78 22.32
CA GLU A 1 -13.76 8.26 21.61
C GLU A 1 -13.52 8.13 20.11
N SER A 2 -14.53 7.69 19.34
CA SER A 2 -14.33 7.27 17.95
C SER A 2 -14.17 8.47 17.02
N ILE A 3 -13.22 8.40 16.08
CA ILE A 3 -13.05 9.36 14.98
C ILE A 3 -14.39 9.62 14.26
N ALA A 4 -15.26 8.61 14.21
CA ALA A 4 -16.61 8.74 13.65
C ALA A 4 -17.47 9.76 14.40
N SER A 5 -17.38 9.83 15.74
CA SER A 5 -18.16 10.77 16.57
C SER A 5 -17.69 12.21 16.38
N GLU A 6 -16.39 12.44 16.24
CA GLU A 6 -15.83 13.75 15.92
C GLU A 6 -16.22 14.20 14.51
N LEU A 7 -16.17 13.29 13.53
CA LEU A 7 -16.60 13.56 12.15
C LEU A 7 -18.09 13.92 12.07
N GLU A 8 -18.95 13.23 12.83
CA GLU A 8 -20.38 13.57 12.94
C GLU A 8 -20.64 14.91 13.63
N ALA A 9 -19.85 15.26 14.65
CA ALA A 9 -19.92 16.57 15.31
C ALA A 9 -19.37 17.71 14.41
N MET A 10 -18.41 17.41 13.54
CA MET A 10 -17.88 18.34 12.54
C MET A 10 -18.87 18.56 11.39
N GLY A 11 -19.54 17.51 10.91
CA GLY A 11 -20.60 17.62 9.90
C GLY A 11 -21.76 18.54 10.31
N ARG A 12 -22.12 18.53 11.61
CA ARG A 12 -23.15 19.43 12.17
C ARG A 12 -22.76 20.90 12.23
N ARG A 13 -21.47 21.24 12.10
CA ARG A 13 -20.97 22.63 12.07
C ARG A 13 -20.95 23.25 10.67
N GLY A 14 -21.36 22.51 9.64
CA GLY A 14 -21.52 23.04 8.27
C GLY A 14 -20.21 23.27 7.50
N GLU A 15 -19.06 22.84 8.03
CA GLU A 15 -17.79 22.90 7.30
C GLU A 15 -17.43 21.54 6.70
N PRO A 16 -17.40 21.40 5.36
CA PRO A 16 -17.01 20.14 4.72
C PRO A 16 -15.57 19.76 5.07
N VAL A 17 -15.34 18.47 5.39
CA VAL A 17 -13.99 17.93 5.65
C VAL A 17 -13.05 18.18 4.47
N MET A 18 -13.57 18.17 3.24
CA MET A 18 -12.82 18.49 2.02
C MET A 18 -12.27 19.93 1.98
N ARG A 19 -12.70 20.84 2.85
CA ARG A 19 -12.10 22.18 2.99
C ARG A 19 -10.89 22.22 3.92
N ARG A 20 -10.64 21.15 4.68
CA ARG A 20 -9.59 21.11 5.72
C ARG A 20 -8.58 19.99 5.51
N ILE A 21 -8.95 18.95 4.77
CA ILE A 21 -8.12 17.76 4.53
C ILE A 21 -8.05 17.52 3.03
N PHE A 22 -6.84 17.26 2.54
CA PHE A 22 -6.61 16.74 1.20
C PHE A 22 -5.92 15.38 1.30
N LEU A 23 -6.27 14.47 0.41
CA LEU A 23 -5.56 13.20 0.26
C LEU A 23 -4.31 13.47 -0.58
N ALA A 24 -3.14 13.41 0.05
CA ALA A 24 -1.86 13.64 -0.61
C ALA A 24 -1.46 12.44 -1.49
N GLY A 25 -1.77 11.22 -1.05
CA GLY A 25 -1.55 9.99 -1.80
C GLY A 25 -1.72 8.77 -0.91
N ILE A 26 -1.79 7.61 -1.56
CA ILE A 26 -1.87 6.29 -0.93
C ILE A 26 -0.52 5.58 -1.08
N ILE A 27 0.02 5.11 0.03
CA ILE A 27 1.31 4.41 0.08
C ILE A 27 1.05 2.96 0.50
N CYS A 28 1.49 2.01 -0.32
CA CYS A 28 1.52 0.60 0.03
C CYS A 28 2.94 0.16 0.36
N VAL A 29 3.09 -0.56 1.47
CA VAL A 29 4.36 -1.18 1.85
C VAL A 29 4.22 -2.68 1.66
N VAL A 30 5.10 -3.23 0.83
CA VAL A 30 5.18 -4.66 0.52
C VAL A 30 6.39 -5.23 1.23
N ASP A 31 6.18 -6.33 1.95
CA ASP A 31 7.27 -7.16 2.45
C ASP A 31 7.72 -8.12 1.35
N ALA A 32 8.89 -7.88 0.75
CA ALA A 32 9.41 -8.73 -0.31
C ALA A 32 9.59 -10.19 0.13
N SER A 33 10.01 -10.42 1.38
CA SER A 33 10.36 -11.74 1.90
C SER A 33 9.18 -12.70 2.04
N THR A 34 7.96 -12.17 2.11
CA THR A 34 6.74 -12.96 2.32
C THR A 34 5.71 -12.79 1.19
N PHE A 35 5.96 -11.88 0.24
CA PHE A 35 4.98 -11.51 -0.78
C PHE A 35 4.52 -12.73 -1.59
N TRP A 36 5.44 -13.52 -2.12
CA TRP A 36 5.10 -14.64 -3.01
C TRP A 36 4.36 -15.76 -2.26
N ASP A 37 4.76 -16.05 -1.03
CA ASP A 37 4.06 -17.02 -0.17
C ASP A 37 2.61 -16.58 0.10
N MET A 38 2.41 -15.31 0.45
CA MET A 38 1.06 -14.76 0.64
C MET A 38 0.26 -14.70 -0.66
N TYR A 39 0.92 -14.37 -1.78
CA TYR A 39 0.30 -14.27 -3.10
C TYR A 39 -0.19 -15.63 -3.63
N PHE A 40 0.54 -16.70 -3.39
CA PHE A 40 0.15 -18.06 -3.78
C PHE A 40 -0.66 -18.80 -2.71
N SER A 41 -0.79 -18.24 -1.50
CA SER A 41 -1.59 -18.86 -0.46
C SER A 41 -3.05 -18.99 -0.91
N ALA A 42 -3.62 -20.17 -0.68
CA ALA A 42 -5.03 -20.45 -0.95
C ALA A 42 -5.96 -19.91 0.15
N ASP A 43 -5.47 -19.04 1.04
CA ASP A 43 -6.26 -18.48 2.12
C ASP A 43 -7.30 -17.51 1.54
N PRO A 44 -8.61 -17.80 1.69
CA PRO A 44 -9.68 -16.90 1.23
C PRO A 44 -9.70 -15.56 2.00
N GLY A 45 -8.81 -15.35 2.96
CA GLY A 45 -8.89 -14.26 3.92
C GLY A 45 -9.97 -14.55 4.96
N ALA A 46 -9.91 -13.89 6.11
CA ALA A 46 -10.85 -14.16 7.20
C ALA A 46 -12.31 -14.00 6.75
N SER A 47 -13.07 -15.11 6.79
CA SER A 47 -14.51 -15.22 6.58
C SER A 47 -15.02 -14.75 5.21
N ASP A 48 -15.20 -15.70 4.27
CA ASP A 48 -16.10 -15.57 3.10
C ASP A 48 -15.80 -14.35 2.18
N ARG A 49 -14.52 -13.99 2.06
CA ARG A 49 -14.04 -12.80 1.35
C ARG A 49 -13.16 -13.17 0.16
N ARG A 50 -12.83 -12.15 -0.66
CA ARG A 50 -11.93 -12.26 -1.81
C ARG A 50 -10.61 -12.93 -1.39
N PRO A 51 -10.01 -13.78 -2.24
CA PRO A 51 -8.74 -14.45 -1.92
C PRO A 51 -7.68 -13.44 -1.51
N LEU A 52 -6.78 -13.83 -0.58
CA LEU A 52 -5.74 -12.94 -0.06
C LEU A 52 -4.91 -12.31 -1.19
N SER A 53 -4.63 -13.08 -2.25
CA SER A 53 -3.98 -12.60 -3.47
C SER A 53 -4.72 -11.43 -4.13
N ALA A 54 -6.04 -11.48 -4.24
CA ALA A 54 -6.84 -10.39 -4.81
C ALA A 54 -6.82 -9.14 -3.93
N LEU A 55 -6.78 -9.30 -2.60
CA LEU A 55 -6.64 -8.16 -1.69
C LEU A 55 -5.26 -7.49 -1.82
N LEU A 56 -4.20 -8.30 -1.88
CA LEU A 56 -2.84 -7.80 -2.10
C LEU A 56 -2.75 -7.04 -3.43
N LEU A 57 -3.29 -7.60 -4.51
CA LEU A 57 -3.31 -6.94 -5.82
C LEU A 57 -4.05 -5.61 -5.79
N SER A 58 -5.26 -5.55 -5.20
CA SER A 58 -6.03 -4.30 -5.13
C SER A 58 -5.31 -3.20 -4.34
N GLN A 59 -4.52 -3.55 -3.32
CA GLN A 59 -3.70 -2.57 -2.59
C GLN A 59 -2.59 -1.99 -3.47
N LEU A 60 -1.95 -2.83 -4.28
CA LEU A 60 -0.91 -2.39 -5.21
C LEU A 60 -1.49 -1.49 -6.29
N GLU A 61 -2.61 -1.89 -6.90
CA GLU A 61 -3.30 -1.15 -7.98
C GLU A 61 -3.77 0.25 -7.56
N SER A 62 -4.13 0.42 -6.28
CA SER A 62 -4.71 1.67 -5.78
C SER A 62 -3.68 2.65 -5.22
N SER A 63 -2.39 2.31 -5.24
CA SER A 63 -1.34 3.09 -4.57
C SER A 63 -0.62 4.05 -5.51
N ASP A 64 -0.38 5.27 -5.06
CA ASP A 64 0.47 6.24 -5.75
C ASP A 64 1.97 5.94 -5.54
N THR A 65 2.30 5.27 -4.44
CA THR A 65 3.67 4.87 -4.10
C THR A 65 3.69 3.46 -3.52
N VAL A 66 4.59 2.62 -4.00
CA VAL A 66 4.84 1.27 -3.48
C VAL A 66 6.26 1.20 -2.92
N ILE A 67 6.38 0.76 -1.68
CA ILE A 67 7.67 0.52 -1.02
C ILE A 67 7.86 -0.98 -0.88
N VAL A 68 8.81 -1.53 -1.61
CA VAL A 68 9.25 -2.92 -1.50
C VAL A 68 10.33 -2.99 -0.43
N ASN A 69 9.94 -3.37 0.79
CA ASN A 69 10.83 -3.49 1.94
C ASN A 69 11.38 -4.91 2.09
N LYS A 70 12.48 -5.03 2.85
CA LYS A 70 13.23 -6.26 3.08
C LYS A 70 13.83 -6.84 1.80
N ALA A 71 14.25 -5.95 0.88
CA ALA A 71 14.93 -6.35 -0.35
C ALA A 71 16.24 -7.13 -0.09
N ASP A 72 16.82 -6.98 1.11
CA ASP A 72 17.98 -7.73 1.61
C ASP A 72 17.70 -9.20 1.94
N LEU A 73 16.42 -9.60 2.04
CA LEU A 73 16.03 -10.95 2.44
C LEU A 73 15.56 -11.84 1.28
N VAL A 74 15.67 -11.36 0.04
CA VAL A 74 15.20 -12.08 -1.16
C VAL A 74 16.29 -12.12 -2.23
N GLU A 75 16.23 -13.13 -3.08
CA GLU A 75 17.14 -13.24 -4.21
C GLU A 75 16.80 -12.19 -5.29
N GLU A 76 17.80 -11.78 -6.06
CA GLU A 76 17.65 -10.74 -7.09
C GLU A 76 16.54 -11.10 -8.12
N GLY A 77 16.43 -12.38 -8.47
CA GLY A 77 15.39 -12.85 -9.40
C GLY A 77 13.97 -12.72 -8.84
N GLU A 78 13.78 -12.98 -7.54
CA GLU A 78 12.47 -12.86 -6.89
C GLU A 78 12.06 -11.40 -6.74
N LEU A 79 13.02 -10.53 -6.39
CA LEU A 79 12.83 -9.09 -6.34
C LEU A 79 12.50 -8.53 -7.73
N GLN A 80 13.23 -8.95 -8.77
CA GLN A 80 12.99 -8.49 -10.13
C GLN A 80 11.59 -8.89 -10.62
N ARG A 81 11.17 -10.14 -10.33
CA ARG A 81 9.81 -10.60 -10.63
C ARG A 81 8.74 -9.76 -9.94
N LEU A 82 8.96 -9.36 -8.69
CA LEU A 82 8.03 -8.50 -7.95
C LEU A 82 7.98 -7.10 -8.59
N MET A 83 9.13 -6.54 -8.94
CA MET A 83 9.20 -5.25 -9.63
C MET A 83 8.48 -5.28 -10.99
N ASP A 84 8.57 -6.38 -11.73
CA ASP A 84 7.86 -6.55 -13.02
C ASP A 84 6.35 -6.67 -12.83
N LEU A 85 5.91 -7.39 -11.80
CA LEU A 85 4.49 -7.43 -11.42
C LEU A 85 3.97 -6.02 -11.09
N LEU A 86 4.71 -5.24 -10.28
CA LEU A 86 4.33 -3.88 -9.90
C LEU A 86 4.23 -2.94 -11.10
N ARG A 87 5.16 -3.03 -12.05
CA ARG A 87 5.11 -2.24 -13.30
C ARG A 87 3.87 -2.56 -14.14
N SER A 88 3.41 -3.81 -14.11
CA SER A 88 2.21 -4.26 -14.83
C SER A 88 0.92 -3.74 -14.18
N LEU A 89 0.82 -3.87 -12.85
CA LEU A 89 -0.39 -3.50 -12.10
C LEU A 89 -0.54 -2.00 -11.89
N SER A 90 0.57 -1.32 -11.59
CA SER A 90 0.58 0.06 -11.13
C SER A 90 1.65 0.86 -11.87
N PRO A 91 1.53 1.03 -13.19
CA PRO A 91 2.56 1.66 -14.02
C PRO A 91 2.88 3.11 -13.62
N ASN A 92 1.93 3.80 -12.99
CA ASN A 92 2.08 5.19 -12.54
C ASN A 92 2.59 5.30 -11.10
N ALA A 93 2.66 4.20 -10.34
CA ALA A 93 3.08 4.23 -8.96
C ALA A 93 4.60 4.40 -8.84
N ARG A 94 5.03 5.30 -7.96
CA ARG A 94 6.45 5.44 -7.61
C ARG A 94 6.89 4.21 -6.81
N CYS A 95 7.84 3.46 -7.33
CA CYS A 95 8.34 2.25 -6.66
C CYS A 95 9.71 2.50 -6.02
N PHE A 96 9.85 2.13 -4.75
CA PHE A 96 11.12 2.19 -4.01
C PHE A 96 11.45 0.82 -3.43
N THR A 97 12.70 0.38 -3.58
CA THR A 97 13.24 -0.74 -2.80
C THR A 97 13.90 -0.21 -1.53
N THR A 98 13.72 -0.92 -0.42
CA THR A 98 14.27 -0.55 0.88
C THR A 98 14.76 -1.77 1.64
N MET A 99 15.73 -1.54 2.51
CA MET A 99 16.23 -2.51 3.48
C MET A 99 15.97 -1.94 4.87
N GLN A 100 15.45 -2.75 5.78
CA GLN A 100 15.14 -2.33 7.16
C GLN A 100 14.25 -1.05 7.24
N GLY A 101 13.39 -0.82 6.25
CA GLY A 101 12.48 0.34 6.17
C GLY A 101 13.18 1.68 5.92
N VAL A 102 14.46 1.69 5.54
CA VAL A 102 15.22 2.93 5.36
C VAL A 102 14.91 3.58 4.01
N LEU A 103 14.33 4.78 4.06
CA LEU A 103 14.03 5.63 2.90
C LEU A 103 13.99 7.11 3.34
N PRO A 104 14.45 8.08 2.52
CA PRO A 104 14.33 9.49 2.88
C PRO A 104 12.85 9.93 2.97
N LEU A 105 12.41 10.51 4.09
CA LEU A 105 11.01 10.91 4.29
C LEU A 105 10.42 11.76 3.16
N ARG A 106 11.24 12.61 2.53
CA ARG A 106 10.86 13.45 1.39
C ARG A 106 10.27 12.62 0.23
N THR A 107 10.67 11.36 0.07
CA THR A 107 10.16 10.53 -1.03
C THR A 107 8.68 10.15 -0.83
N LEU A 108 8.16 10.17 0.40
CA LEU A 108 6.79 9.77 0.71
C LEU A 108 5.76 10.87 0.45
N LEU A 109 6.20 12.11 0.33
CA LEU A 109 5.31 13.24 0.09
C LEU A 109 5.18 13.49 -1.44
N PRO A 110 4.03 14.03 -1.88
CA PRO A 110 3.91 14.60 -3.22
C PRO A 110 4.97 15.68 -3.43
N ALA A 111 5.39 15.86 -4.69
CA ALA A 111 6.36 16.89 -5.06
C ALA A 111 5.82 18.30 -4.84
#